data_AF-J4VNF3-F1
#
_entry.id   AF-J4VNF3-F1
#
_cell.length_a   1.000
_cell.length_b   1.000
_cell.length_c   1.000
_cell.angle_alpha   90.00
_cell.angle_beta   90.00
_cell.angle_gamma   90.00
#
_symmetry.space_group_name_H-M   'P 1'
#
loop_
_entity.id
_entity.type
_entity.pdbx_description
1 polymer ?
#
loop_
_entity_poly.entity_id
_entity_poly.type
_entity_poly.pdbx_seq_one_letter_code
_entity_poly.pdbx_strand_id
1 'polypeptide(L)'
;MNQTKKELSYFRLKLEGYLRDHHPELVANSAFIGARTDLALSSYCDSVAQGFSHLEAEAMASEVLYQGLHFSKYDTLVSILEQEFSEELPDPLPRRLAPILLGNKSIQAVFSGYELHDDFDGSPEYELLYTELTGTIVLLIEENHLPTLDKTEA
;
A
#
# COMPACT_ATOMS: atom_id res chain seq x y z
N MET A 1 26.59 -18.46 -4.39
CA MET A 1 25.77 -18.27 -5.63
C MET A 1 24.36 -18.85 -5.53
N ASN A 2 24.15 -20.10 -5.07
CA ASN A 2 22.80 -20.69 -5.03
C ASN A 2 21.91 -20.10 -3.91
N GLN A 3 22.47 -19.84 -2.72
CA GLN A 3 21.72 -19.24 -1.62
C GLN A 3 21.26 -17.81 -1.94
N THR A 4 22.19 -16.96 -2.39
CA THR A 4 21.89 -15.56 -2.78
C THR A 4 20.79 -15.45 -3.83
N LYS A 5 20.76 -16.36 -4.81
CA LYS A 5 19.69 -16.40 -5.82
C LYS A 5 18.34 -16.80 -5.23
N LYS A 6 18.32 -17.74 -4.28
CA LYS A 6 17.09 -18.13 -3.57
C LYS A 6 16.56 -17.00 -2.70
N GLU A 7 17.42 -16.32 -1.95
CA GLU A 7 17.03 -15.18 -1.11
C GLU A 7 16.51 -14.01 -1.94
N LEU A 8 17.15 -13.69 -3.07
CA LEU A 8 16.64 -12.67 -4.00
C LEU A 8 15.22 -13.01 -4.48
N SER A 9 15.01 -14.25 -4.95
CA SER A 9 13.68 -14.69 -5.36
C SER A 9 12.66 -14.65 -4.21
N TYR A 10 13.10 -14.93 -2.98
CA TYR A 10 12.26 -14.94 -1.80
C TYR A 10 11.79 -13.53 -1.41
N PHE A 11 12.71 -12.57 -1.24
CA PHE A 11 12.36 -11.19 -0.90
C PHE A 11 11.53 -10.52 -2.00
N ARG A 12 11.83 -10.82 -3.26
CA ARG A 12 11.03 -10.32 -4.38
C ARG A 12 9.58 -10.80 -4.30
N LEU A 13 9.38 -12.10 -4.06
CA LEU A 13 8.06 -12.69 -3.96
C LEU A 13 7.27 -12.11 -2.78
N LYS A 14 7.92 -11.93 -1.62
CA LYS A 14 7.30 -11.28 -0.45
C LYS A 14 6.83 -9.87 -0.78
N LEU A 15 7.69 -9.06 -1.40
CA LEU A 15 7.34 -7.68 -1.77
C LEU A 15 6.22 -7.64 -2.81
N GLU A 16 6.30 -8.44 -3.88
CA GLU A 16 5.24 -8.48 -4.91
C GLU A 16 3.89 -8.95 -4.36
N GLY A 17 3.88 -9.82 -3.35
CA GLY A 17 2.67 -10.19 -2.61
C GLY A 17 2.13 -9.01 -1.79
N TYR A 18 2.97 -8.41 -0.96
CA TYR A 18 2.61 -7.28 -0.12
C TYR A 18 2.06 -6.09 -0.92
N LEU A 19 2.72 -5.74 -2.04
CA LEU A 19 2.26 -4.66 -2.91
C LEU A 19 0.92 -4.99 -3.58
N ARG A 20 0.65 -6.25 -3.90
CA ARG A 20 -0.64 -6.62 -4.51
C ARG A 20 -1.81 -6.42 -3.58
N ASP A 21 -1.59 -6.70 -2.30
CA ASP A 21 -2.63 -6.66 -1.28
C ASP A 21 -2.85 -5.23 -0.76
N HIS A 22 -1.77 -4.45 -0.63
CA HIS A 22 -1.78 -3.16 0.05
C HIS A 22 -1.42 -1.96 -0.82
N HIS A 23 -0.66 -2.13 -1.91
CA HIS A 23 -0.16 -1.00 -2.74
C HIS A 23 -0.28 -1.32 -4.24
N PRO A 24 -1.49 -1.61 -4.75
CA PRO A 24 -1.69 -2.10 -6.11
C PRO A 24 -1.12 -1.15 -7.19
N GLU A 25 -1.01 0.15 -6.90
CA GLU A 25 -0.40 1.17 -7.76
C GLU A 25 1.11 0.99 -7.96
N LEU A 26 1.80 0.28 -7.06
CA LEU A 26 3.24 0.03 -7.13
C LEU A 26 3.59 -1.32 -7.78
N VAL A 27 2.61 -2.22 -7.99
CA VAL A 27 2.85 -3.58 -8.52
C VAL A 27 3.51 -3.57 -9.90
N ALA A 28 3.18 -2.59 -10.74
CA ALA A 28 3.77 -2.46 -12.07
C ALA A 28 5.15 -1.77 -12.06
N ASN A 29 5.60 -1.24 -10.91
CA ASN A 29 6.86 -0.50 -10.81
C ASN A 29 8.05 -1.47 -10.62
N SER A 30 8.48 -2.06 -11.73
CA SER A 30 9.59 -3.02 -11.74
C SER A 30 10.92 -2.44 -11.23
N ALA A 31 11.15 -1.14 -11.43
CA ALA A 31 12.33 -0.44 -10.91
C ALA A 31 12.30 -0.33 -9.38
N PHE A 32 11.15 0.05 -8.80
CA PHE A 32 10.95 0.07 -7.36
C PHE A 32 11.11 -1.33 -6.75
N ILE A 33 10.44 -2.34 -7.31
CA ILE A 33 10.52 -3.72 -6.83
C ILE A 33 11.96 -4.23 -6.88
N GLY A 34 12.68 -3.98 -7.99
CA GLY A 34 14.08 -4.37 -8.15
C GLY A 34 14.97 -3.72 -7.09
N ALA A 35 14.97 -2.38 -7.01
CA ALA A 35 15.79 -1.64 -6.07
C ALA A 35 15.50 -2.02 -4.60
N ARG A 36 14.22 -2.22 -4.25
CA ARG A 36 13.81 -2.60 -2.90
C ARG A 36 14.23 -4.02 -2.53
N THR A 37 14.09 -4.96 -3.48
CA THR A 37 14.55 -6.35 -3.30
C THR A 37 16.06 -6.40 -3.10
N ASP A 38 16.81 -5.66 -3.92
CA ASP A 38 18.28 -5.63 -3.83
C ASP A 38 18.74 -5.05 -2.49
N LEU A 39 18.08 -3.99 -2.00
CA LEU A 39 18.39 -3.38 -0.70
C LEU A 39 18.13 -4.35 0.46
N ALA A 40 17.00 -5.05 0.46
CA ALA A 40 16.69 -6.07 1.46
C ALA A 40 17.71 -7.23 1.43
N LEU A 41 18.11 -7.67 0.23
CA LEU A 41 19.13 -8.72 0.08
C LEU A 41 20.50 -8.27 0.60
N SER A 42 20.91 -7.02 0.32
CA SER A 42 22.13 -6.45 0.89
C SER A 42 22.08 -6.43 2.42
N SER A 43 20.98 -5.95 3.00
CA SER A 43 20.79 -5.98 4.46
C SER A 43 20.88 -7.39 5.04
N TYR A 44 20.29 -8.38 4.37
CA TYR A 44 20.39 -9.78 4.79
C TYR A 44 21.84 -10.28 4.78
N CYS A 45 22.56 -10.07 3.67
CA CYS A 45 23.94 -10.50 3.51
C CYS A 45 24.87 -9.84 4.53
N ASP A 46 24.67 -8.55 4.79
CA ASP A 46 25.45 -7.79 5.77
C ASP A 46 25.20 -8.29 7.19
N SER A 47 23.95 -8.60 7.56
CA SER A 47 23.63 -9.19 8.86
C SER A 47 24.24 -10.58 9.03
N VAL A 48 24.16 -11.44 8.03
CA VAL A 48 24.82 -12.77 8.08
C VAL A 48 26.34 -12.63 8.23
N ALA A 49 26.95 -11.69 7.51
CA ALA A 49 28.40 -11.43 7.61
C ALA A 49 28.82 -10.90 8.99
N GLN A 50 27.93 -10.19 9.68
CA GLN A 50 28.11 -9.73 11.06
C GLN A 50 27.87 -10.82 12.11
N GLY A 51 27.46 -12.03 11.71
CA GLY A 51 27.28 -13.18 12.60
C GLY A 51 25.87 -13.36 13.15
N PHE A 52 24.89 -12.59 12.68
CA PHE A 52 23.49 -12.82 13.01
C PHE A 52 22.99 -14.15 12.42
N SER A 53 22.01 -14.76 13.07
CA SER A 53 21.35 -15.94 12.54
C SER A 53 20.57 -15.60 11.26
N HIS A 54 20.28 -16.61 10.44
CA HIS A 54 19.47 -16.41 9.23
C HIS A 54 18.08 -15.84 9.53
N LEU A 55 17.49 -16.17 10.69
CA LEU A 55 16.19 -15.65 11.12
C LEU A 55 16.28 -14.15 11.46
N GLU A 56 17.30 -13.74 12.21
CA GLU A 56 17.51 -12.32 12.55
C GLU A 56 17.85 -11.50 11.29
N ALA A 57 18.69 -12.04 10.41
CA ALA A 57 19.02 -11.39 9.15
C ALA A 57 17.78 -11.23 8.25
N GLU A 58 16.88 -12.23 8.21
CA GLU A 58 15.62 -12.14 7.48
C GLU A 58 14.68 -11.08 8.07
N ALA A 59 14.59 -11.00 9.41
CA ALA A 59 13.78 -9.98 10.08
C ALA A 59 14.28 -8.57 9.72
N MET A 60 15.58 -8.31 9.86
CA MET A 60 16.19 -7.02 9.51
C MET A 60 16.00 -6.68 8.02
N ALA A 61 16.18 -7.65 7.12
CA ALA A 61 15.93 -7.45 5.71
C ALA A 61 14.45 -7.17 5.40
N SER A 62 13.53 -7.74 6.16
CA SER A 62 12.09 -7.50 6.00
C SER A 62 11.70 -6.10 6.46
N GLU A 63 12.30 -5.55 7.52
CA GLU A 63 12.14 -4.13 7.89
C GLU A 63 12.55 -3.21 6.73
N VAL A 64 13.71 -3.49 6.13
CA VAL A 64 14.19 -2.76 4.95
C VAL A 64 13.27 -2.96 3.74
N LEU A 65 12.69 -4.15 3.58
CA LEU A 65 11.80 -4.48 2.46
C LEU A 65 10.49 -3.67 2.51
N TYR A 66 9.96 -3.41 3.71
CA TYR A 66 8.66 -2.77 3.91
C TYR A 66 8.73 -1.32 4.37
N GLN A 67 9.92 -0.79 4.67
CA GLN A 67 10.09 0.61 5.07
C GLN A 67 9.46 1.60 4.07
N GLY A 68 8.63 2.51 4.56
CA GLY A 68 7.86 3.47 3.78
C GLY A 68 6.62 2.89 3.10
N LEU A 69 6.25 1.64 3.41
CA LEU A 69 5.08 0.95 2.86
C LEU A 69 4.08 0.52 3.95
N HIS A 70 4.32 0.82 5.24
CA HIS A 70 3.41 0.40 6.30
C HIS A 70 2.07 1.12 6.21
N PHE A 71 2.09 2.44 5.98
CA PHE A 71 0.88 3.18 5.69
C PHE A 71 0.46 3.00 4.22
N SER A 72 -0.75 2.47 3.99
CA SER A 72 -1.32 2.32 2.66
C SER A 72 -2.49 3.28 2.42
N LYS A 73 -2.35 4.14 1.41
CA LYS A 73 -3.43 4.99 0.92
C LYS A 73 -4.59 4.16 0.36
N TYR A 74 -4.26 3.06 -0.31
CA TYR A 74 -5.26 2.16 -0.87
C TYR A 74 -6.10 1.52 0.25
N ASP A 75 -5.47 0.99 1.29
CA ASP A 75 -6.17 0.36 2.42
C ASP A 75 -7.00 1.39 3.20
N THR A 76 -6.49 2.61 3.39
CA THR A 76 -7.28 3.69 4.00
C THR A 76 -8.56 3.96 3.21
N LEU A 77 -8.48 4.06 1.88
CA LEU A 77 -9.66 4.26 1.04
C LEU A 77 -10.61 3.06 1.09
N VAL A 78 -10.10 1.83 1.04
CA VAL A 78 -10.92 0.62 1.18
C VAL A 78 -11.64 0.63 2.53
N SER A 79 -10.93 0.94 3.61
CA SER A 79 -11.49 1.01 4.97
C SER A 79 -12.61 2.05 5.06
N ILE A 80 -12.39 3.28 4.58
CA ILE A 80 -13.43 4.32 4.56
C ILE A 80 -14.67 3.85 3.80
N LEU A 81 -14.50 3.25 2.62
CA LEU A 81 -15.62 2.75 1.82
C LEU A 81 -16.37 1.60 2.52
N GLU A 82 -15.64 0.70 3.18
CA GLU A 82 -16.21 -0.43 3.93
C GLU A 82 -16.91 0.02 5.22
N GLN A 83 -16.42 1.06 5.91
CA GLN A 83 -17.00 1.50 7.19
C GLN A 83 -18.10 2.54 7.03
N GLU A 84 -17.91 3.53 6.16
CA GLU A 84 -18.79 4.71 6.06
C GLU A 84 -19.82 4.60 4.94
N PHE A 85 -19.60 3.73 3.94
CA PHE A 85 -20.43 3.64 2.74
C PHE A 85 -20.91 2.20 2.44
N SER A 86 -20.96 1.33 3.46
CA SER A 86 -21.29 -0.08 3.26
C SER A 86 -22.70 -0.32 2.72
N GLU A 87 -23.66 0.57 2.99
CA GLU A 87 -25.04 0.45 2.49
C GLU A 87 -25.14 0.84 1.01
N GLU A 88 -24.44 1.90 0.60
CA GLU A 88 -24.43 2.43 -0.76
C GLU A 88 -23.47 1.68 -1.69
N LEU A 89 -22.33 1.26 -1.14
CA LEU A 89 -21.21 0.64 -1.84
C LEU A 89 -20.84 -0.70 -1.18
N PRO A 90 -21.75 -1.70 -1.22
CA PRO A 90 -21.46 -3.02 -0.66
C PRO A 90 -20.35 -3.73 -1.42
N ASP A 91 -19.78 -4.75 -0.79
CA ASP A 91 -18.79 -5.62 -1.43
C ASP A 91 -19.27 -6.16 -2.79
N PRO A 92 -18.38 -6.24 -3.81
CA PRO A 92 -16.93 -5.99 -3.77
C PRO A 92 -16.54 -4.56 -4.21
N LEU A 93 -17.45 -3.58 -4.10
CA LEU A 93 -17.23 -2.23 -4.64
C LEU A 93 -16.07 -1.47 -3.98
N PRO A 94 -15.84 -1.52 -2.65
CA PRO A 94 -14.74 -0.80 -2.00
C PRO A 94 -13.39 -1.07 -2.67
N ARG A 95 -13.06 -2.34 -2.89
CA ARG A 95 -11.81 -2.78 -3.52
C ARG A 95 -11.72 -2.43 -5.01
N ARG A 96 -12.85 -2.32 -5.71
CA ARG A 96 -12.90 -1.91 -7.12
C ARG A 96 -12.77 -0.40 -7.29
N LEU A 97 -13.30 0.38 -6.34
CA LEU A 97 -13.32 1.84 -6.40
C LEU A 97 -12.05 2.48 -5.82
N ALA A 98 -11.45 1.89 -4.79
CA ALA A 98 -10.26 2.44 -4.14
C ALA A 98 -9.10 2.76 -5.12
N PRO A 99 -8.74 1.90 -6.10
CA PRO A 99 -7.70 2.24 -7.08
C PRO A 99 -8.07 3.43 -7.96
N ILE A 100 -9.36 3.60 -8.25
CA ILE A 100 -9.84 4.70 -9.08
C ILE A 100 -9.86 6.01 -8.29
N LEU A 101 -10.30 5.97 -7.03
CA LEU A 101 -10.24 7.09 -6.10
C LEU A 101 -8.80 7.52 -5.84
N LEU A 102 -7.86 6.59 -5.74
CA LEU A 102 -6.44 6.90 -5.59
C LEU A 102 -5.88 7.71 -6.79
N GLY A 103 -6.47 7.55 -7.97
CA GLY A 103 -6.19 8.34 -9.17
C GLY A 103 -6.94 9.68 -9.25
N ASN A 104 -7.91 9.93 -8.38
CA ASN A 104 -8.73 11.14 -8.38
C ASN A 104 -7.95 12.34 -7.82
N LYS A 105 -8.03 13.50 -8.50
CA LYS A 105 -7.27 14.70 -8.13
C LYS A 105 -7.63 15.27 -6.77
N SER A 106 -8.90 15.23 -6.37
CA SER A 106 -9.33 15.73 -5.06
C SER A 106 -8.81 14.83 -3.94
N ILE A 107 -8.89 13.51 -4.12
CA ILE A 107 -8.31 12.54 -3.17
C ILE A 107 -6.79 12.70 -3.07
N GLN A 108 -6.09 12.86 -4.20
CA GLN A 108 -4.66 13.13 -4.21
C GLN A 108 -4.29 14.44 -3.51
N ALA A 109 -5.11 15.48 -3.69
CA ALA A 109 -4.90 16.77 -3.01
C ALA A 109 -5.01 16.62 -1.49
N VAL A 110 -6.02 15.89 -1.00
CA VAL A 110 -6.15 15.58 0.44
C VAL A 110 -4.90 14.85 0.95
N PHE A 111 -4.53 13.71 0.36
CA PHE A 111 -3.31 12.99 0.78
C PHE A 111 -2.03 13.84 0.72
N SER A 112 -1.93 14.78 -0.22
CA SER A 112 -0.74 15.66 -0.33
C SER A 112 -0.62 16.70 0.78
N GLY A 113 -1.69 16.94 1.53
CA GLY A 113 -1.70 17.81 2.70
C GLY A 113 -1.07 17.19 3.96
N TYR A 114 -0.76 15.89 3.92
CA TYR A 114 -0.26 15.13 5.06
C TYR A 114 1.15 14.59 4.81
N GLU A 115 1.98 14.61 5.85
CA GLU A 115 3.30 13.96 5.86
C GLU A 115 3.14 12.49 6.23
N LEU A 116 2.82 11.67 5.24
CA LEU A 116 2.59 10.23 5.43
C LEU A 116 3.90 9.50 5.71
N HIS A 117 3.90 8.67 6.74
CA HIS A 117 5.02 7.84 7.19
C HIS A 117 4.50 6.49 7.69
N ASP A 118 5.41 5.59 8.08
CA ASP A 118 5.05 4.20 8.41
C ASP A 118 4.08 4.08 9.59
N ASP A 119 4.29 4.88 10.66
CA ASP A 119 3.41 4.89 11.84
C ASP A 119 2.24 5.89 11.73
N PHE A 120 1.90 6.36 10.52
CA PHE A 120 0.95 7.47 10.36
C PHE A 120 -0.46 7.11 10.83
N ASP A 121 -0.89 5.86 10.68
CA ASP A 121 -2.20 5.37 11.13
C ASP A 121 -2.37 5.37 12.67
N GLY A 122 -1.26 5.39 13.42
CA GLY A 122 -1.26 5.59 14.86
C GLY A 122 -1.20 7.06 15.31
N SER A 123 -1.14 8.01 14.37
CA SER A 123 -1.00 9.44 14.66
C SER A 123 -2.36 10.13 14.88
N PRO A 124 -2.42 11.23 15.65
CA PRO A 124 -3.62 12.06 15.73
C PRO A 124 -4.07 12.63 14.38
N GLU A 125 -3.15 12.85 13.45
CA GLU A 125 -3.40 13.39 12.10
C GLU A 125 -4.16 12.40 11.22
N TYR A 126 -4.10 11.09 11.52
CA TYR A 126 -4.85 10.07 10.80
C TYR A 126 -6.36 10.32 10.83
N GLU A 127 -6.92 10.66 11.99
CA GLU A 127 -8.36 10.92 12.13
C GLU A 127 -8.81 12.13 11.30
N LEU A 128 -7.94 13.14 11.15
CA LEU A 128 -8.19 14.28 10.28
C LEU A 128 -8.19 13.85 8.82
N LEU A 129 -7.19 13.08 8.40
CA LEU A 129 -7.11 12.54 7.04
C LEU A 129 -8.34 11.69 6.72
N TYR A 130 -8.71 10.78 7.62
CA TYR A 130 -9.86 9.91 7.47
C TYR A 130 -11.14 10.73 7.28
N THR A 131 -11.38 11.72 8.15
CA THR A 131 -12.55 12.60 8.07
C THR A 131 -12.59 13.40 6.77
N GLU A 132 -11.46 13.97 6.35
CA GLU A 132 -11.38 14.77 5.12
C GLU A 132 -11.59 13.92 3.86
N LEU A 133 -11.02 12.71 3.82
CA LEU A 133 -11.25 11.74 2.75
C LEU A 133 -12.72 11.32 2.68
N THR A 134 -13.34 10.98 3.81
CA THR A 134 -14.77 10.63 3.86
C THR A 134 -15.63 11.76 3.31
N GLY A 135 -15.43 13.00 3.76
CA GLY A 135 -16.15 14.16 3.24
C GLY A 135 -15.91 14.39 1.74
N THR A 136 -14.68 14.19 1.27
CA THR A 136 -14.35 14.30 -0.15
C THR A 136 -15.07 13.23 -0.99
N ILE A 137 -15.16 12.00 -0.49
CA ILE A 137 -15.89 10.90 -1.15
C ILE A 137 -17.39 11.21 -1.22
N VAL A 138 -18.00 11.74 -0.14
CA VAL A 138 -19.40 12.19 -0.15
C VAL A 138 -19.63 13.18 -1.29
N LEU A 139 -18.80 14.23 -1.39
CA LEU A 139 -18.93 15.23 -2.46
C LEU A 139 -18.79 14.62 -3.85
N LEU A 140 -17.83 13.71 -4.05
CA LEU A 140 -17.64 13.02 -5.33
C LEU A 140 -18.85 12.18 -5.74
N ILE A 141 -19.53 11.56 -4.78
CA ILE A 141 -20.76 10.79 -5.00
C ILE A 141 -21.91 11.74 -5.36
N GLU A 142 -22.12 12.80 -4.58
CA GLU A 142 -23.21 13.77 -4.78
C GLU A 142 -23.11 14.49 -6.14
N GLU A 143 -21.90 14.84 -6.55
CA GLU A 143 -21.65 15.54 -7.82
C GLU A 143 -21.63 14.58 -9.05
N ASN A 144 -21.90 13.29 -8.85
CA ASN A 144 -21.76 12.23 -9.86
C ASN A 144 -20.38 12.22 -10.54
N HIS A 145 -19.34 12.56 -9.79
CA HIS A 145 -17.94 12.55 -10.25
C HIS A 145 -17.23 11.22 -9.98
N LEU A 146 -17.89 10.28 -9.31
CA LEU A 146 -17.41 8.90 -9.26
C LEU A 146 -17.49 8.28 -10.66
N PRO A 147 -16.37 7.81 -11.24
CA PRO A 147 -16.42 7.10 -12.50
C PRO A 147 -17.30 5.87 -12.33
N THR A 148 -18.30 5.74 -13.21
CA THR A 148 -19.15 4.56 -13.29
C THR A 148 -18.27 3.36 -13.61
N LEU A 149 -18.17 2.42 -12.67
CA LEU A 149 -17.73 1.06 -12.98
C LEU A 149 -18.74 0.50 -13.97
N ASP A 150 -18.40 0.48 -15.26
CA ASP A 150 -19.26 -0.14 -16.27
C ASP A 150 -19.59 -1.56 -15.80
N LYS A 151 -20.89 -1.87 -15.76
CA LYS A 151 -21.44 -3.18 -15.37
C LYS A 151 -21.21 -4.22 -16.47
N THR A 152 -19.96 -4.45 -16.81
CA THR A 152 -19.48 -5.57 -17.61
C THR A 152 -18.35 -6.17 -16.77
N GLU A 153 -18.49 -7.33 -16.16
CA GLU A 153 -18.82 -8.61 -16.79
C GLU A 153 -19.76 -9.46 -15.93
N ALA A 154 -20.70 -10.12 -16.61
CA ALA A 154 -21.57 -11.18 -16.10
C ALA A 154 -20.87 -12.53 -16.12
#